data_AF-A0A3M2X8M0-F1
#
_entry.id   AF-A0A3M2X8M0-F1
#
_cell.length_a   1.000
_cell.length_b   1.000
_cell.length_c   1.000
_cell.angle_alpha   90.00
_cell.angle_beta   90.00
_cell.angle_gamma   90.00
#
_symmetry.space_group_name_H-M   'P 1'
#
loop_
_entity.id
_entity.type
_entity.pdbx_description
1 polymer ?
#
loop_
_entity_poly.entity_id
_entity_poly.type
_entity_poly.pdbx_seq_one_letter_code
_entity_poly.pdbx_strand_id
1 'polypeptide(L)'
;MTGTFLKTSLCRAADEVARHHNFERSIESHYATLLKHYNKRPFFYKRALQFNRLLIAFSLLSHYFTSTTPLLSQVRDFCAERKLCSHNSIQSIFLSLRVLGFIDVTAHALDARLRVFKPT
;
A
#
# COMPACT_ATOMS: atom_id res chain seq x y z
N MET A 1 11.30 -2.62 26.08
CA MET A 1 10.29 -1.67 26.62
C MET A 1 9.48 -0.93 25.56
N THR A 2 9.57 -1.28 24.26
CA THR A 2 8.96 -0.49 23.16
C THR A 2 7.65 -1.07 22.60
N GLY A 3 7.48 -2.41 22.61
CA GLY A 3 6.29 -3.05 22.02
C GLY A 3 4.99 -2.79 22.78
N THR A 4 5.04 -2.75 24.11
CA THR A 4 3.87 -2.53 24.97
C THR A 4 3.33 -1.11 24.81
N PHE A 5 4.22 -0.12 24.76
CA PHE A 5 3.85 1.29 24.57
C PHE A 5 3.19 1.53 23.20
N LEU A 6 3.74 0.94 22.13
CA LEU A 6 3.17 1.04 20.79
C LEU A 6 1.77 0.42 20.73
N LYS A 7 1.60 -0.77 21.33
CA LYS A 7 0.30 -1.45 21.38
C LYS A 7 -0.74 -0.60 22.12
N THR A 8 -0.40 -0.05 23.28
CA THR A 8 -1.31 0.80 24.04
C THR A 8 -1.66 2.09 23.29
N SER A 9 -0.69 2.71 22.61
CA SER A 9 -0.91 3.91 21.80
C SER A 9 -1.84 3.63 20.61
N LEU A 10 -1.67 2.48 19.94
CA LEU A 10 -2.56 2.03 18.85
C LEU A 10 -3.98 1.78 19.35
N CYS A 11 -4.15 1.09 20.48
CA CYS A 11 -5.47 0.87 21.08
C CYS A 11 -6.16 2.19 21.44
N ARG A 12 -5.43 3.13 22.05
CA ARG A 12 -5.99 4.44 22.40
C ARG A 12 -6.43 5.23 21.16
N ALA A 13 -5.61 5.27 20.12
CA ALA A 13 -5.96 5.92 18.86
C ALA A 13 -7.19 5.27 18.21
N ALA A 14 -7.29 3.94 18.26
CA ALA A 14 -8.46 3.22 17.78
C ALA A 14 -9.74 3.60 18.55
N ASP A 15 -9.66 3.68 19.88
CA ASP A 15 -10.78 4.08 20.73
C ASP A 15 -11.21 5.53 20.47
N GLU A 16 -10.26 6.44 20.29
CA GLU A 16 -10.52 7.86 19.96
C GLU A 16 -11.26 7.98 18.62
N VAL A 17 -10.81 7.23 17.60
CA VAL A 17 -11.46 7.19 16.29
C VAL A 17 -12.86 6.60 16.37
N ALA A 18 -13.05 5.49 17.09
CA ALA A 18 -14.33 4.81 17.22
C ALA A 18 -15.39 5.64 17.97
N ARG A 19 -14.96 6.49 18.91
CA ARG A 19 -15.86 7.39 19.67
C ARG A 19 -16.18 8.68 18.94
N HIS A 20 -15.54 8.96 17.80
CA HIS A 20 -15.78 10.19 17.07
C HIS A 20 -17.22 10.23 16.54
N HIS A 21 -17.95 11.33 16.79
CA HIS A 21 -19.37 11.43 16.45
C HIS A 21 -19.68 11.25 14.95
N ASN A 22 -18.71 11.54 14.08
CA ASN A 22 -18.82 11.33 12.63
C ASN A 22 -18.27 9.98 12.15
N PHE A 23 -17.85 9.08 13.04
CA PHE A 23 -17.20 7.82 12.65
C PHE A 23 -18.06 7.01 11.68
N GLU A 24 -19.29 6.67 12.09
CA GLU A 24 -20.25 5.91 11.25
C GLU A 24 -20.49 6.58 9.89
N ARG A 25 -20.80 7.88 9.89
CA ARG A 25 -21.03 8.64 8.65
C ARG A 25 -19.81 8.68 7.73
N SER A 26 -18.61 8.68 8.32
CA SER A 26 -17.35 8.66 7.56
C SER A 26 -17.12 7.28 6.95
N ILE A 27 -17.43 6.21 7.66
CA ILE A 27 -17.40 4.83 7.15
C ILE A 27 -18.41 4.65 6.01
N GLU A 28 -19.64 5.12 6.17
CA GLU A 28 -20.66 5.09 5.11
C GLU A 28 -20.23 5.88 3.87
N SER A 29 -19.70 7.10 4.06
CA SER A 29 -19.22 7.94 2.96
C SER A 29 -18.03 7.30 2.25
N HIS A 30 -17.12 6.69 3.00
CA HIS A 30 -16.00 5.93 2.46
C HIS A 30 -16.51 4.73 1.65
N TYR A 31 -17.45 3.97 2.20
CA TYR A 31 -18.06 2.83 1.52
C TYR A 31 -18.77 3.23 0.23
N ALA A 32 -19.59 4.28 0.25
CA ALA A 32 -20.29 4.78 -0.94
C ALA A 32 -19.31 5.23 -2.03
N THR A 33 -18.22 5.90 -1.63
CA THR A 33 -17.15 6.30 -2.53
C THR A 33 -16.48 5.07 -3.16
N LEU A 34 -16.09 4.09 -2.34
CA LEU A 34 -15.51 2.84 -2.82
C LEU A 34 -16.47 2.13 -3.77
N LEU A 35 -17.72 1.94 -3.39
CA LEU A 35 -18.72 1.21 -4.19
C LEU A 35 -18.86 1.78 -5.61
N LYS A 36 -18.87 3.12 -5.72
CA LYS A 36 -18.89 3.83 -7.01
C LYS A 36 -17.68 3.48 -7.89
N HIS A 37 -16.49 3.37 -7.29
CA HIS A 37 -15.27 2.99 -8.02
C HIS A 37 -15.22 1.49 -8.31
N TYR A 38 -15.63 0.66 -7.36
CA TYR A 38 -15.66 -0.81 -7.48
C TYR A 38 -16.57 -1.27 -8.62
N ASN A 39 -17.76 -0.68 -8.73
CA ASN A 39 -18.71 -1.00 -9.78
C ASN A 39 -18.18 -0.70 -11.19
N LYS A 40 -17.24 0.23 -11.35
CA LYS A 40 -16.65 0.55 -12.66
C LYS A 40 -15.66 -0.51 -13.13
N ARG A 41 -14.97 -1.21 -12.22
CA ARG A 41 -13.96 -2.24 -12.55
C ARG A 41 -13.98 -3.41 -11.55
N PRO A 42 -15.07 -4.19 -11.45
CA PRO A 42 -15.25 -5.20 -10.41
C PRO A 42 -14.17 -6.29 -10.43
N PHE A 43 -13.76 -6.75 -11.62
CA PHE A 43 -12.68 -7.74 -11.74
C PHE A 43 -11.30 -7.20 -11.36
N PHE A 44 -11.07 -5.90 -11.59
CA PHE A 44 -9.83 -5.25 -11.18
C PHE A 44 -9.74 -5.22 -9.66
N TYR A 45 -10.77 -4.71 -8.98
CA TYR A 45 -10.77 -4.62 -7.52
C TYR A 45 -10.80 -6.00 -6.86
N LYS A 46 -11.50 -6.99 -7.43
CA LYS A 46 -11.42 -8.39 -6.96
C LYS A 46 -9.99 -8.93 -6.97
N ARG A 47 -9.18 -8.56 -7.98
CA ARG A 47 -7.76 -8.96 -8.03
C ARG A 47 -6.86 -8.06 -7.20
N ALA A 48 -7.10 -6.75 -7.15
CA ALA A 48 -6.29 -5.79 -6.39
C ALA A 48 -6.44 -5.97 -4.87
N LEU A 49 -7.64 -6.33 -4.41
CA LEU A 49 -7.94 -6.64 -3.00
C LEU A 49 -7.48 -8.03 -2.56
N GLN A 50 -6.85 -8.83 -3.43
CA GLN A 50 -6.20 -10.04 -2.94
C GLN A 50 -5.16 -9.62 -1.89
N PHE A 51 -5.24 -10.23 -0.70
CA PHE A 51 -4.52 -9.83 0.51
C PHE A 51 -3.06 -9.44 0.25
N ASN A 52 -2.31 -10.27 -0.49
CA ASN A 52 -0.91 -9.99 -0.81
C ASN A 52 -0.70 -8.77 -1.71
N ARG A 53 -1.58 -8.55 -2.71
CA ARG A 53 -1.50 -7.38 -3.60
C ARG A 53 -1.79 -6.09 -2.84
N LEU A 54 -2.77 -6.12 -1.95
CA LEU A 54 -3.10 -4.99 -1.10
C LEU A 54 -1.95 -4.64 -0.14
N LEU A 55 -1.37 -5.65 0.53
CA LEU A 55 -0.22 -5.42 1.42
C LEU A 55 1.01 -4.89 0.67
N ILE A 56 1.27 -5.38 -0.55
CA ILE A 56 2.35 -4.85 -1.39
C ILE A 56 2.08 -3.39 -1.77
N ALA A 57 0.84 -3.04 -2.10
CA ALA A 57 0.47 -1.65 -2.38
C ALA A 57 0.65 -0.75 -1.14
N PHE A 58 0.24 -1.19 0.04
CA PHE A 58 0.49 -0.46 1.29
C PHE A 58 1.97 -0.34 1.62
N SER A 59 2.77 -1.37 1.33
CA SER A 59 4.22 -1.33 1.52
C SER A 59 4.87 -0.30 0.58
N LEU A 60 4.42 -0.23 -0.68
CA LEU A 60 4.85 0.82 -1.63
C LEU A 60 4.51 2.22 -1.12
N LEU A 61 3.27 2.46 -0.71
CA LEU A 61 2.82 3.77 -0.22
C LEU A 61 3.58 4.18 1.05
N SER A 62 3.71 3.26 2.01
CA SER A 62 4.47 3.50 3.25
C SER A 62 5.92 3.88 2.94
N HIS A 63 6.59 3.12 2.05
CA HIS A 63 7.97 3.40 1.66
C HIS A 63 8.10 4.71 0.88
N TYR A 64 7.12 5.06 0.05
CA TYR A 64 7.10 6.32 -0.69
C TYR A 64 7.03 7.54 0.24
N PHE A 65 6.17 7.50 1.26
CA PHE A 65 6.01 8.63 2.18
C PHE A 65 7.09 8.73 3.26
N THR A 66 7.89 7.68 3.47
CA THR A 66 8.92 7.64 4.53
C THR A 66 10.35 7.68 4.00
N SER A 67 10.58 7.45 2.70
CA SER A 67 11.90 7.47 2.09
C SER A 67 12.09 8.68 1.19
N THR A 68 13.28 9.30 1.26
CA THR A 68 13.70 10.37 0.33
C THR A 68 13.89 9.85 -1.09
N THR A 69 14.27 8.58 -1.23
CA THR A 69 14.49 7.90 -2.51
C THR A 69 13.76 6.55 -2.49
N PRO A 70 12.51 6.49 -2.95
CA PRO A 70 11.69 5.28 -2.87
C PRO A 70 12.09 4.25 -3.93
N LEU A 71 12.87 3.24 -3.53
CA LEU A 71 13.36 2.19 -4.41
C LEU A 71 12.44 0.96 -4.45
N LEU A 72 12.16 0.44 -5.64
CA LEU A 72 11.38 -0.80 -5.81
C LEU A 72 12.07 -2.03 -5.20
N SER A 73 13.41 -2.07 -5.24
CA SER A 73 14.18 -3.18 -4.66
C SER A 73 13.96 -3.28 -3.14
N GLN A 74 13.97 -2.15 -2.43
CA GLN A 74 13.74 -2.12 -0.98
C GLN A 74 12.34 -2.62 -0.62
N VAL A 75 11.33 -2.21 -1.37
CA VAL A 75 9.95 -2.68 -1.16
C VAL A 75 9.83 -4.17 -1.48
N ARG A 76 10.49 -4.65 -2.55
CA ARG A 76 10.53 -6.07 -2.89
C ARG A 76 11.12 -6.89 -1.75
N ASP A 77 12.27 -6.46 -1.23
CA ASP A 77 13.00 -7.20 -0.20
C ASP A 77 12.19 -7.21 1.11
N PHE A 78 11.62 -6.06 1.50
CA PHE A 78 10.70 -5.94 2.64
C PHE A 78 9.50 -6.90 2.56
N CYS A 79 8.89 -7.03 1.36
CA CYS A 79 7.75 -7.91 1.14
C CYS A 79 8.16 -9.40 1.12
N ALA A 80 9.33 -9.71 0.57
CA ALA A 80 9.87 -11.07 0.49
C ALA A 80 10.27 -11.60 1.87
N GLU A 81 10.91 -10.79 2.70
CA GLU A 81 11.27 -11.12 4.10
C GLU A 81 10.04 -11.49 4.93
N ARG A 82 8.91 -10.82 4.68
CA ARG A 82 7.61 -11.09 5.33
C ARG A 82 6.85 -12.26 4.73
N LYS A 83 7.45 -12.95 3.75
CA LYS A 83 6.85 -14.10 3.05
C LYS A 83 5.48 -13.78 2.45
N LEU A 84 5.26 -12.52 2.02
CA LEU A 84 4.00 -12.13 1.40
C LEU A 84 3.80 -12.91 0.09
N CYS A 85 4.84 -13.00 -0.73
CA CYS A 85 4.88 -13.69 -2.03
C CYS A 85 6.33 -14.01 -2.40
N SER A 86 6.54 -14.84 -3.43
CA SER A 86 7.86 -14.99 -4.06
C SER A 86 8.33 -13.71 -4.75
N HIS A 87 9.64 -13.55 -4.93
CA HIS A 87 10.22 -12.40 -5.65
C HIS A 87 9.60 -12.17 -7.03
N ASN A 88 9.38 -13.25 -7.79
CA ASN A 88 8.77 -13.18 -9.13
C ASN A 88 7.33 -12.68 -9.08
N SER A 89 6.56 -13.14 -8.10
CA SER A 89 5.18 -12.67 -7.89
C SER A 89 5.14 -11.19 -7.51
N ILE A 90 6.05 -10.72 -6.65
CA ILE A 90 6.15 -9.31 -6.28
C ILE A 90 6.49 -8.45 -7.50
N GLN A 91 7.48 -8.86 -8.31
CA GLN A 91 7.83 -8.15 -9.54
C GLN A 91 6.66 -8.10 -10.54
N SER A 92 5.92 -9.20 -10.68
CA SER A 92 4.72 -9.25 -11.54
C SER A 92 3.64 -8.29 -11.07
N ILE A 93 3.51 -8.10 -9.76
CA ILE A 93 2.58 -7.13 -9.16
C ILE A 93 3.05 -5.70 -9.43
N PHE A 94 4.34 -5.40 -9.24
CA PHE A 94 4.90 -4.07 -9.57
C PHE A 94 4.70 -3.73 -11.05
N LEU A 95 4.93 -4.68 -11.95
CA LEU A 95 4.66 -4.51 -13.37
C LEU A 95 3.18 -4.20 -13.63
N SER A 96 2.28 -4.96 -12.99
CA SER A 96 0.84 -4.72 -13.11
C SER A 96 0.45 -3.31 -12.64
N LEU A 97 1.00 -2.86 -11.50
CA LEU A 97 0.73 -1.52 -10.97
C LEU A 97 1.23 -0.42 -11.92
N ARG A 98 2.41 -0.60 -12.51
CA ARG A 98 2.96 0.32 -13.50
C ARG A 98 2.10 0.36 -14.78
N VAL A 99 1.81 -0.79 -15.38
CA VAL A 99 1.05 -0.87 -16.64
C VAL A 99 -0.36 -0.31 -16.49
N LEU A 100 -0.96 -0.46 -15.32
CA LEU A 100 -2.28 0.08 -15.02
C LEU A 100 -2.26 1.57 -14.61
N GLY A 101 -1.09 2.19 -14.54
CA GLY A 101 -0.94 3.62 -14.25
C GLY A 101 -1.12 4.00 -12.78
N PHE A 102 -0.86 3.08 -11.84
CA PHE A 102 -0.90 3.37 -10.40
C PHE A 102 0.45 3.86 -9.85
N ILE A 103 1.54 3.54 -10.54
CA ILE A 103 2.87 4.01 -10.21
C ILE A 103 3.63 4.38 -11.48
N ASP A 104 4.39 5.45 -11.41
CA ASP A 104 5.45 5.77 -12.34
C ASP A 104 6.77 5.18 -11.84
N VAL A 105 7.58 4.66 -12.76
CA VAL A 105 8.87 4.05 -12.44
C VAL A 105 9.95 4.62 -13.34
N THR A 106 10.98 5.20 -12.73
CA THR A 106 12.11 5.85 -13.40
C THR A 106 13.44 5.25 -12.94
N ALA A 107 14.50 5.46 -13.72
CA ALA A 107 15.85 5.08 -13.31
C ALA A 107 16.35 6.02 -12.21
N HIS A 108 17.12 5.50 -11.26
CA HIS A 108 17.76 6.33 -10.24
C HIS A 108 18.84 7.21 -10.86
N ALA A 109 18.96 8.46 -10.40
CA ALA A 109 19.85 9.46 -11.00
C ALA A 109 21.35 9.08 -10.94
N LEU A 110 21.77 8.42 -9.86
CA LEU A 110 23.17 8.04 -9.62
C LEU A 110 23.49 6.58 -9.99
N ASP A 111 22.48 5.73 -10.15
CA ASP A 111 22.66 4.32 -10.50
C ASP A 111 21.51 3.84 -11.39
N ALA A 112 21.78 3.77 -12.70
CA ALA A 112 20.78 3.38 -13.69
C ALA A 112 20.27 1.93 -13.53
N ARG A 113 20.87 1.10 -12.66
CA ARG A 113 20.36 -0.25 -12.33
C ARG A 113 19.19 -0.19 -11.35
N LEU A 114 19.12 0.85 -10.53
CA LEU A 114 18.05 1.04 -9.56
C LEU A 114 16.81 1.67 -10.20
N ARG A 115 15.66 1.38 -9.58
CA ARG A 115 14.35 1.88 -10.03
C ARG A 115 13.68 2.61 -8.88
N VAL A 116 13.43 3.89 -9.10
CA VAL A 116 12.67 4.76 -8.20
C VAL A 116 11.21 4.74 -8.65
N PHE A 117 10.27 4.71 -7.71
CA PHE A 117 8.85 4.75 -8.04
C PHE A 117 8.13 5.94 -7.39
N LYS A 118 7.04 6.38 -8.03
CA LYS A 118 6.13 7.41 -7.52
C LYS A 118 4.69 6.96 -7.75
N PRO A 119 3.82 6.95 -6.72
CA PRO A 119 2.38 6.77 -6.91
C PRO A 119 1.77 7.86 -7.78
N THR A 120 0.86 7.48 -8.69
CA THR A 120 0.18 8.38 -9.63
C THR A 120 -1.21 8.76 -9.16
#